data_AF-A0A6I3ZN24-F1
#
_entry.id   AF-A0A6I3ZN24-F1
#
_cell.length_a   1.000
_cell.length_b   1.000
_cell.length_c   1.000
_cell.angle_alpha   90.00
_cell.angle_beta   90.00
_cell.angle_gamma   90.00
#
_symmetry.space_group_name_H-M   'P 1'
#
loop_
_entity.id
_entity.type
_entity.pdbx_description
1 polymer ?
#
loop_
_entity_poly.entity_id
_entity_poly.type
_entity_poly.pdbx_seq_one_letter_code
_entity_poly.pdbx_strand_id
1 'polypeptide(L)'
;MHDNGVRTLPAVFDDADGDTDEPAFVGHPKRRRRRGQTVLVPLLAMLLAVVMVVTIEPRIRPLQLLLGRCKVSNAASLIPGDGVLFGVNLDWKSETLSQHRENLGHAPAVAVEFSDIPYDRATWEHTKSAARQVKENGGALVLTLEPHGGLDTVSPEVIRTLAYDLLDLNNIGVAVIVRFAHEMNGSWYAWGQQPDHYKAVFRQVANAVHKIAPGSAMMWAPNYGGGYPFSGGRYVAAPGTEAYHELDTDHDGVLTMADDSYEPYYPGDEYVDWVGVSLYHWGNSRPWGNNEITEPRKFSEMLTGTYNGTAGNDLGVPNFYETYGVEHHKPVAVVETAAIYTPSRSGQSELDVKRAWWRQVFSPEIHQRFPQLKMINWFEWRKFEIEINDWVDWRAAGAPAIKNAFVADLPGWLRYADSVDACE
;
A
#
# COMPACT_ATOMS: atom_id res chain seq x y z
N MET A 1 -2.84 -31.63 35.92
CA MET A 1 -1.91 -31.86 37.06
C MET A 1 -0.76 -30.87 36.95
N HIS A 2 -0.91 -29.70 37.58
CA HIS A 2 0.02 -29.18 38.57
C HIS A 2 -0.59 -27.91 39.14
N ASP A 3 -0.94 -28.03 40.42
CA ASP A 3 -1.49 -27.01 41.29
C ASP A 3 -0.35 -26.34 42.07
N ASN A 4 -0.69 -25.19 42.65
CA ASN A 4 -0.16 -24.56 43.86
C ASN A 4 0.58 -23.23 43.68
N GLY A 5 -0.04 -22.18 44.24
CA GLY A 5 0.72 -21.21 45.03
C GLY A 5 0.09 -19.84 45.24
N VAL A 6 -1.01 -19.79 45.99
CA VAL A 6 -1.60 -18.59 46.63
C VAL A 6 -0.56 -17.73 47.38
N ARG A 7 -0.69 -16.38 47.33
CA ARG A 7 -0.43 -15.50 48.48
C ARG A 7 -1.28 -14.22 48.45
N THR A 8 -2.01 -14.02 49.54
CA THR A 8 -2.90 -12.91 49.90
C THR A 8 -2.16 -11.80 50.67
N LEU A 9 -2.47 -10.52 50.33
CA LEU A 9 -2.80 -9.31 51.15
C LEU A 9 -2.15 -9.08 52.55
N PRO A 10 -1.88 -7.82 53.00
CA PRO A 10 -2.95 -6.85 53.32
C PRO A 10 -2.67 -5.33 53.13
N ALA A 11 -3.74 -4.56 53.35
CA ALA A 11 -3.84 -3.10 53.42
C ALA A 11 -3.80 -2.57 54.87
N VAL A 12 -3.31 -1.33 55.10
CA VAL A 12 -3.56 -0.43 56.26
C VAL A 12 -3.25 1.01 55.78
N PHE A 13 -4.21 1.94 55.63
CA PHE A 13 -4.65 3.01 56.56
C PHE A 13 -3.53 3.88 57.18
N ASP A 14 -3.52 5.20 56.96
CA ASP A 14 -4.08 6.19 57.91
C ASP A 14 -3.87 7.65 57.46
N ASP A 15 -4.76 8.50 57.97
CA ASP A 15 -4.91 9.94 57.80
C ASP A 15 -3.78 10.78 58.42
N ALA A 16 -3.65 12.04 57.97
CA ALA A 16 -3.93 13.24 58.78
C ALA A 16 -3.06 14.46 58.41
N ASP A 17 -3.78 15.57 58.19
CA ASP A 17 -3.50 16.96 58.59
C ASP A 17 -2.09 17.54 58.58
N GLY A 18 -2.02 18.78 58.09
CA GLY A 18 -1.36 19.81 58.90
C GLY A 18 -0.52 20.82 58.14
N ASP A 19 -1.18 21.94 57.88
CA ASP A 19 -0.66 23.29 58.07
C ASP A 19 0.11 23.98 56.94
N THR A 20 -0.53 25.05 56.49
CA THR A 20 -0.10 26.07 55.55
C THR A 20 0.65 27.16 56.31
N ASP A 21 1.95 27.28 56.11
CA ASP A 21 2.73 28.45 56.54
C ASP A 21 3.24 29.22 55.32
N GLU A 22 2.49 30.26 54.92
CA GLU A 22 2.97 31.31 54.02
C GLU A 22 3.94 32.25 54.76
N PRO A 23 5.19 32.42 54.32
CA PRO A 23 6.07 33.43 54.89
C PRO A 23 5.74 34.83 54.36
N ALA A 24 5.59 35.75 55.31
CA ALA A 24 5.27 37.16 55.15
C ALA A 24 6.16 37.93 54.15
N PHE A 25 5.51 38.86 53.44
CA PHE A 25 6.08 39.84 52.51
C PHE A 25 7.25 40.64 53.12
N VAL A 26 8.46 40.43 52.60
CA VAL A 26 9.68 41.19 52.94
C VAL A 26 9.82 42.40 52.01
N GLY A 27 9.93 43.60 52.60
CA GLY A 27 10.00 44.87 51.88
C GLY A 27 11.15 45.01 50.88
N HIS A 28 10.91 45.78 49.82
CA HIS A 28 11.82 46.01 48.71
C HIS A 28 13.24 46.50 49.13
N PRO A 29 14.31 45.96 48.52
CA PRO A 29 15.66 46.47 48.75
C PRO A 29 15.88 47.84 48.09
N LYS A 30 16.61 48.72 48.78
CA LYS A 30 16.97 50.08 48.32
C LYS A 30 17.75 50.02 46.99
N ARG A 31 17.23 50.70 45.96
CA ARG A 31 17.91 50.89 44.66
C ARG A 31 19.25 51.63 44.85
N ARG A 32 20.36 50.94 44.60
CA ARG A 32 21.68 51.55 44.38
C ARG A 32 21.71 52.23 43.00
N ARG A 33 21.98 53.53 42.96
CA ARG A 33 22.28 54.29 41.73
C ARG A 33 23.51 53.67 41.05
N ARG A 34 23.33 53.01 39.89
CA ARG A 34 24.43 52.61 39.01
C ARG A 34 24.94 53.84 38.25
N ARG A 35 26.24 54.14 38.43
CA ARG A 35 27.02 55.08 37.60
C ARG A 35 26.95 54.65 36.13
N GLY A 36 26.90 55.64 35.23
CA GLY A 36 26.59 55.50 33.81
C GLY A 36 27.33 54.36 33.10
N GLN A 37 26.57 53.38 32.62
CA GLN A 37 27.01 52.48 31.58
C GLN A 37 26.86 53.21 30.25
N THR A 38 27.98 53.41 29.57
CA THR A 38 28.05 54.00 28.23
C THR A 38 27.21 53.16 27.26
N VAL A 39 26.27 53.81 26.57
CA VAL A 39 25.33 53.20 25.59
C VAL A 39 26.08 52.56 24.40
N LEU A 40 27.39 52.81 24.25
CA LEU A 40 28.23 52.20 23.22
C LEU A 40 28.32 50.68 23.29
N VAL A 41 28.39 50.08 24.50
CA VAL A 41 28.57 48.63 24.65
C VAL A 41 27.35 47.82 24.17
N PRO A 42 26.10 48.15 24.56
CA PRO A 42 24.94 47.45 24.02
C PRO A 42 24.73 47.71 22.53
N LEU A 43 25.10 48.89 22.00
CA LEU A 43 25.03 49.17 20.56
C LEU A 43 26.02 48.33 19.75
N LEU A 44 27.28 48.19 20.21
CA LEU A 44 28.27 47.33 19.56
C LEU A 44 27.87 45.85 19.61
N ALA A 45 27.32 45.38 20.74
CA ALA A 45 26.83 44.01 20.85
C ALA A 45 25.64 43.74 19.90
N MET A 46 24.75 44.72 19.75
CA MET A 46 23.62 44.63 18.81
C MET A 46 24.10 44.68 17.36
N LEU A 47 25.09 45.50 17.03
CA LEU A 47 25.68 45.57 15.70
C LEU A 47 26.42 44.27 15.33
N LEU A 48 27.15 43.67 16.27
CA LEU A 48 27.79 42.35 16.10
C LEU A 48 26.75 41.22 15.93
N ALA A 49 25.64 41.27 16.67
CA ALA A 49 24.54 40.33 16.50
C ALA A 49 23.87 40.47 15.12
N VAL A 50 23.62 41.71 14.68
CA VAL A 50 23.05 41.98 13.34
C VAL A 50 24.03 41.57 12.24
N VAL A 51 25.33 41.82 12.39
CA VAL A 51 26.33 41.37 11.42
C VAL A 51 26.45 39.85 11.41
N MET A 52 26.39 39.15 12.55
CA MET A 52 26.31 37.68 12.60
C MET A 52 25.08 37.17 11.85
N VAL A 53 23.90 37.73 12.12
CA VAL A 53 22.65 37.36 11.44
C VAL A 53 22.78 37.62 9.93
N VAL A 54 23.19 38.81 9.51
CA VAL A 54 23.27 39.19 8.08
C VAL A 54 24.37 38.44 7.30
N THR A 55 25.47 38.01 7.94
CA THR A 55 26.60 37.37 7.25
C THR A 55 26.63 35.85 7.38
N ILE A 56 26.08 35.28 8.45
CA ILE A 56 26.07 33.84 8.72
C ILE A 56 24.76 33.20 8.25
N GLU A 57 23.61 33.86 8.40
CA GLU A 57 22.30 33.32 7.99
C GLU A 57 22.17 33.02 6.48
N PRO A 58 22.72 33.82 5.54
CA PRO A 58 22.73 33.45 4.12
C PRO A 58 23.70 32.31 3.79
N ARG A 59 24.62 31.94 4.71
CA ARG A 59 25.53 30.79 4.57
C ARG A 59 25.00 29.52 5.26
N ILE A 60 24.07 29.64 6.22
CA ILE A 60 23.40 28.50 6.88
C ILE A 60 22.23 27.96 6.04
N ARG A 61 21.46 28.82 5.38
CA ARG A 61 20.35 28.40 4.50
C ARG A 61 20.74 27.37 3.41
N PRO A 62 21.85 27.52 2.66
CA PRO A 62 22.24 26.50 1.69
C PRO A 62 22.65 25.17 2.34
N LEU A 63 23.15 25.17 3.58
CA LEU A 63 23.47 23.93 4.30
C LEU A 63 22.22 23.22 4.83
N GLN A 64 21.16 23.95 5.21
CA GLN A 64 19.87 23.36 5.61
C GLN A 64 19.09 22.81 4.40
N LEU A 65 19.23 23.42 3.22
CA LEU A 65 18.69 22.87 1.96
C LEU A 65 19.46 21.62 1.50
N LEU A 66 20.77 21.55 1.75
CA LEU A 66 21.60 20.34 1.52
C LEU A 66 21.38 19.25 2.60
N LEU A 67 20.85 19.62 3.77
CA LEU A 67 20.56 18.72 4.92
C LEU A 67 19.06 18.55 5.17
N GLY A 68 18.20 18.98 4.25
CA GLY A 68 16.75 18.84 4.38
C GLY A 68 16.42 17.37 4.57
N ARG A 69 16.02 16.99 5.79
CA ARG A 69 15.54 15.63 6.04
C ARG A 69 14.21 15.52 5.32
N CYS A 70 14.20 14.97 4.10
CA CYS A 70 12.96 14.63 3.43
C CYS A 70 12.15 13.75 4.38
N LYS A 71 10.98 14.27 4.75
CA LYS A 71 9.98 13.56 5.52
C LYS A 71 8.69 13.58 4.73
N VAL A 72 8.02 12.43 4.67
CA VAL A 72 6.68 12.34 4.11
C VAL A 72 5.68 12.56 5.25
N SER A 73 4.86 13.60 5.15
CA SER A 73 3.85 13.95 6.15
C SER A 73 2.42 13.70 5.68
N ASN A 74 2.22 13.53 4.36
CA ASN A 74 0.92 13.36 3.73
C ASN A 74 1.01 12.42 2.52
N ALA A 75 0.43 11.23 2.64
CA ALA A 75 0.41 10.23 1.56
C ALA A 75 -0.45 10.62 0.35
N ALA A 76 -1.37 11.57 0.48
CA ALA A 76 -2.19 12.03 -0.64
C ALA A 76 -1.35 12.75 -1.73
N SER A 77 -0.13 13.18 -1.41
CA SER A 77 0.85 13.71 -2.37
C SER A 77 1.22 12.71 -3.47
N LEU A 78 1.05 11.40 -3.20
CA LEU A 78 1.31 10.34 -4.18
C LEU A 78 0.26 10.27 -5.28
N ILE A 79 -0.92 10.88 -5.12
CA ILE A 79 -1.99 10.78 -6.12
C ILE A 79 -1.67 11.75 -7.26
N PRO A 80 -1.30 11.27 -8.47
CA PRO A 80 -0.99 12.18 -9.57
C PRO A 80 -2.27 12.90 -10.03
N GLY A 81 -2.16 14.23 -10.22
CA GLY A 81 -3.23 15.03 -10.81
C GLY A 81 -3.58 14.60 -12.24
N ASP A 82 -2.57 14.16 -13.00
CA ASP A 82 -2.69 13.64 -14.36
C ASP A 82 -1.66 12.51 -14.60
N GLY A 83 -2.02 11.56 -15.46
CA GLY A 83 -1.24 10.34 -15.69
C GLY A 83 -1.41 9.30 -14.58
N VAL A 84 -0.62 8.24 -14.69
CA VAL A 84 -0.74 7.04 -13.85
C VAL A 84 0.63 6.59 -13.41
N LEU A 85 0.82 6.33 -12.11
CA LEU A 85 2.06 5.78 -11.58
C LEU A 85 2.31 4.38 -12.17
N PHE A 86 3.45 4.20 -12.83
CA PHE A 86 3.92 2.88 -13.24
C PHE A 86 4.71 2.26 -12.10
N GLY A 87 4.27 1.10 -11.62
CA GLY A 87 4.97 0.36 -10.58
C GLY A 87 5.31 -1.07 -10.95
N VAL A 88 6.00 -1.73 -10.03
CA VAL A 88 6.49 -3.10 -10.18
C VAL A 88 6.26 -3.90 -8.90
N ASN A 89 5.70 -5.10 -9.03
CA ASN A 89 5.82 -6.14 -8.02
C ASN A 89 7.10 -6.90 -8.32
N LEU A 90 8.20 -6.50 -7.67
CA LEU A 90 9.53 -7.02 -7.95
C LEU A 90 9.78 -8.31 -7.16
N ASP A 91 10.42 -9.29 -7.77
CA ASP A 91 11.03 -10.39 -7.03
C ASP A 91 12.36 -9.91 -6.42
N TRP A 92 12.28 -9.35 -5.21
CA TRP A 92 13.41 -8.79 -4.47
C TRP A 92 14.55 -9.78 -4.20
N LYS A 93 14.30 -11.10 -4.33
CA LYS A 93 15.32 -12.14 -4.18
C LYS A 93 16.16 -12.31 -5.44
N SER A 94 15.62 -11.97 -6.61
CA SER A 94 16.30 -12.15 -7.89
C SER A 94 16.83 -10.85 -8.48
N GLU A 95 16.19 -9.71 -8.20
CA GLU A 95 16.54 -8.42 -8.78
C GLU A 95 16.43 -7.28 -7.75
N THR A 96 17.42 -6.38 -7.74
CA THR A 96 17.32 -5.10 -7.00
C THR A 96 16.57 -4.06 -7.80
N LEU A 97 15.98 -3.06 -7.14
CA LEU A 97 15.22 -2.02 -7.84
C LEU A 97 16.10 -1.20 -8.82
N SER A 98 17.39 -0.97 -8.50
CA SER A 98 18.31 -0.30 -9.44
C SER A 98 18.58 -1.13 -10.69
N GLN A 99 18.76 -2.46 -10.54
CA GLN A 99 18.94 -3.35 -11.68
C GLN A 99 17.68 -3.38 -12.54
N HIS A 100 16.49 -3.44 -11.93
CA HIS A 100 15.24 -3.35 -12.66
C HIS A 100 15.12 -2.05 -13.45
N ARG A 101 15.42 -0.92 -12.82
CA ARG A 101 15.47 0.41 -13.47
C ARG A 101 16.43 0.42 -14.66
N GLU A 102 17.64 -0.08 -14.49
CA GLU A 102 18.65 -0.15 -15.57
C GLU A 102 18.21 -1.06 -16.70
N ASN A 103 17.58 -2.20 -16.36
CA ASN A 103 17.08 -3.16 -17.33
C ASN A 103 15.95 -2.56 -18.15
N LEU A 104 14.93 -2.01 -17.50
CA LEU A 104 13.75 -1.42 -18.13
C LEU A 104 14.06 -0.09 -18.83
N GLY A 105 15.08 0.64 -18.38
CA GLY A 105 15.38 2.01 -18.83
C GLY A 105 14.46 3.07 -18.21
N HIS A 106 13.63 2.68 -17.25
CA HIS A 106 12.69 3.54 -16.54
C HIS A 106 12.72 3.20 -15.04
N ALA A 107 12.72 4.21 -14.18
CA ALA A 107 12.61 4.05 -12.74
C ALA A 107 11.13 3.90 -12.35
N PRO A 108 10.66 2.74 -11.84
CA PRO A 108 9.27 2.59 -11.43
C PRO A 108 8.91 3.64 -10.37
N ALA A 109 7.75 4.29 -10.51
CA ALA A 109 7.24 5.22 -9.50
C ALA A 109 6.88 4.53 -8.19
N VAL A 110 6.48 3.26 -8.27
CA VAL A 110 6.05 2.45 -7.13
C VAL A 110 6.75 1.10 -7.17
N ALA A 111 7.22 0.61 -6.03
CA ALA A 111 7.65 -0.77 -5.87
C ALA A 111 6.79 -1.45 -4.80
N VAL A 112 6.36 -2.69 -5.06
CA VAL A 112 5.57 -3.48 -4.12
C VAL A 112 6.47 -4.40 -3.32
N GLU A 113 6.31 -4.39 -2.00
CA GLU A 113 6.92 -5.35 -1.07
C GLU A 113 5.84 -6.13 -0.34
N PHE A 114 6.06 -7.43 -0.14
CA PHE A 114 5.19 -8.31 0.62
C PHE A 114 5.84 -8.63 1.96
N SER A 115 5.09 -8.55 3.05
CA SER A 115 5.55 -8.88 4.39
C SER A 115 4.46 -9.55 5.20
N ASP A 116 4.84 -10.54 6.00
CA ASP A 116 3.96 -11.12 7.02
C ASP A 116 3.51 -10.03 8.01
N ILE A 117 2.33 -10.21 8.62
CA ILE A 117 1.92 -9.47 9.82
C ILE A 117 1.19 -10.41 10.79
N PRO A 118 1.59 -10.53 12.07
CA PRO A 118 2.75 -9.92 12.70
C PRO A 118 4.07 -10.41 12.08
N TYR A 119 5.06 -9.52 12.03
CA TYR A 119 6.42 -9.80 11.57
C TYR A 119 7.40 -9.83 12.75
N ASP A 120 8.47 -10.61 12.59
CA ASP A 120 9.64 -10.48 13.46
C ASP A 120 10.61 -9.41 12.92
N ARG A 121 11.71 -9.21 13.63
CA ARG A 121 12.73 -8.23 13.23
C ARG A 121 13.36 -8.57 11.88
N ALA A 122 13.63 -9.84 11.59
CA ALA A 122 14.30 -10.24 10.36
C ALA A 122 13.40 -10.00 9.14
N THR A 123 12.11 -10.36 9.24
CA THR A 123 11.11 -10.04 8.22
C THR A 123 11.01 -8.53 8.01
N TRP A 124 10.95 -7.72 9.07
CA TRP A 124 10.89 -6.26 8.93
C TRP A 124 12.16 -5.62 8.35
N GLU A 125 13.34 -6.22 8.55
CA GLU A 125 14.57 -5.73 7.90
C GLU A 125 14.50 -5.83 6.38
N HIS A 126 13.75 -6.79 5.82
CA HIS A 126 13.52 -6.87 4.37
C HIS A 126 12.68 -5.67 3.90
N THR A 127 11.59 -5.35 4.59
CA THR A 127 10.77 -4.16 4.30
C THR A 127 11.58 -2.88 4.37
N LYS A 128 12.43 -2.72 5.40
CA LYS A 128 13.35 -1.57 5.48
C LYS A 128 14.37 -1.55 4.36
N SER A 129 14.80 -2.70 3.85
CA SER A 129 15.68 -2.80 2.70
C SER A 129 15.00 -2.36 1.40
N ALA A 130 13.77 -2.81 1.16
CA ALA A 130 12.95 -2.34 0.05
C ALA A 130 12.73 -0.83 0.15
N ALA A 131 12.37 -0.31 1.33
CA ALA A 131 12.18 1.12 1.55
C ALA A 131 13.44 1.97 1.25
N ARG A 132 14.64 1.49 1.61
CA ARG A 132 15.90 2.17 1.25
C ARG A 132 16.11 2.21 -0.26
N GLN A 133 15.84 1.12 -0.97
CA GLN A 133 15.95 1.08 -2.43
C GLN A 133 14.91 2.00 -3.09
N VAL A 134 13.68 2.02 -2.58
CA VAL A 134 12.62 2.95 -3.04
C VAL A 134 13.06 4.40 -2.85
N LYS A 135 13.65 4.74 -1.71
CA LYS A 135 14.20 6.08 -1.45
C LYS A 135 15.29 6.45 -2.45
N GLU A 136 16.25 5.56 -2.70
CA GLU A 136 17.33 5.78 -3.67
C GLU A 136 16.81 5.90 -5.12
N ASN A 137 15.72 5.19 -5.42
CA ASN A 137 15.04 5.24 -6.72
C ASN A 137 14.18 6.51 -6.89
N GLY A 138 13.74 7.13 -5.78
CA GLY A 138 12.86 8.31 -5.76
C GLY A 138 11.37 7.97 -5.89
N GLY A 139 10.95 6.75 -5.55
CA GLY A 139 9.56 6.30 -5.68
C GLY A 139 8.81 6.21 -4.34
N ALA A 140 7.67 5.53 -4.39
CA ALA A 140 6.87 5.14 -3.22
C ALA A 140 6.86 3.62 -3.03
N LEU A 141 6.57 3.19 -1.79
CA LEU A 141 6.43 1.79 -1.44
C LEU A 141 4.95 1.42 -1.36
N VAL A 142 4.51 0.37 -2.06
CA VAL A 142 3.28 -0.34 -1.66
C VAL A 142 3.71 -1.50 -0.78
N LEU A 143 3.21 -1.53 0.45
CA LEU A 143 3.50 -2.59 1.41
C LEU A 143 2.27 -3.48 1.56
N THR A 144 2.34 -4.67 0.96
CA THR A 144 1.33 -5.72 1.16
C THR A 144 1.58 -6.43 2.47
N LEU A 145 0.61 -6.40 3.36
CA LEU A 145 0.70 -7.05 4.67
C LEU A 145 -0.18 -8.31 4.70
N GLU A 146 0.44 -9.45 5.02
CA GLU A 146 -0.18 -10.77 4.91
C GLU A 146 -0.33 -11.43 6.29
N PRO A 147 -1.54 -11.44 6.87
CA PRO A 147 -1.79 -12.13 8.13
C PRO A 147 -1.96 -13.64 7.92
N HIS A 148 -0.89 -14.35 7.54
CA HIS A 148 -0.92 -15.80 7.28
C HIS A 148 -1.39 -16.62 8.50
N GLY A 149 -1.23 -16.09 9.71
CA GLY A 149 -1.79 -16.67 10.94
C GLY A 149 -3.29 -16.44 11.15
N GLY A 150 -3.95 -15.68 10.27
CA GLY A 150 -5.34 -15.25 10.40
C GLY A 150 -5.47 -13.83 10.99
N LEU A 151 -6.65 -13.22 10.82
CA LEU A 151 -6.94 -11.84 11.23
C LEU A 151 -6.77 -11.62 12.75
N ASP A 152 -7.07 -12.63 13.58
CA ASP A 152 -6.91 -12.55 15.04
C ASP A 152 -5.46 -12.34 15.51
N THR A 153 -4.48 -12.61 14.64
CA THR A 153 -3.06 -12.38 14.97
C THR A 153 -2.67 -10.90 14.90
N VAL A 154 -3.52 -10.05 14.32
CA VAL A 154 -3.31 -8.61 14.18
C VAL A 154 -3.85 -7.88 15.42
N SER A 155 -3.22 -8.13 16.56
CA SER A 155 -3.63 -7.54 17.85
C SER A 155 -3.40 -6.02 17.90
N PRO A 156 -3.99 -5.30 18.87
CA PRO A 156 -3.72 -3.87 19.06
C PRO A 156 -2.23 -3.53 19.20
N GLU A 157 -1.43 -4.41 19.81
CA GLU A 157 0.02 -4.26 19.93
C GLU A 157 0.74 -4.39 18.58
N VAL A 158 0.28 -5.33 17.74
CA VAL A 158 0.80 -5.51 16.36
C VAL A 158 0.47 -4.29 15.52
N ILE A 159 -0.78 -3.82 15.57
CA ILE A 159 -1.24 -2.61 14.86
C ILE A 159 -0.42 -1.38 15.29
N ARG A 160 -0.22 -1.21 16.60
CA ARG A 160 0.59 -0.10 17.13
C ARG A 160 2.04 -0.19 16.64
N THR A 161 2.63 -1.38 16.63
CA THR A 161 4.00 -1.61 16.15
C THR A 161 4.12 -1.24 14.68
N LEU A 162 3.21 -1.75 13.83
CA LEU A 162 3.12 -1.37 12.42
C LEU A 162 3.06 0.14 12.23
N ALA A 163 2.18 0.83 12.94
CA ALA A 163 2.01 2.26 12.76
C ALA A 163 3.26 3.08 13.10
N TYR A 164 4.02 2.70 14.14
CA TYR A 164 5.30 3.37 14.44
C TYR A 164 6.41 3.00 13.46
N ASP A 165 6.45 1.75 13.00
CA ASP A 165 7.42 1.32 12.01
C ASP A 165 7.19 2.03 10.65
N LEU A 166 5.93 2.24 10.25
CA LEU A 166 5.56 3.06 9.09
C LEU A 166 5.98 4.52 9.26
N LEU A 167 5.77 5.10 10.45
CA LEU A 167 6.24 6.45 10.77
C LEU A 167 7.76 6.57 10.61
N ASP A 168 8.52 5.55 11.00
CA ASP A 168 9.98 5.53 10.80
C ASP A 168 10.35 5.51 9.31
N LEU A 169 9.61 4.78 8.47
CA LEU A 169 9.78 4.83 7.00
C LEU A 169 9.45 6.22 6.44
N ASN A 170 8.37 6.84 6.90
CA ASN A 170 7.99 8.19 6.48
C ASN A 170 9.03 9.24 6.91
N ASN A 171 9.62 9.11 8.10
CA ASN A 171 10.66 9.99 8.63
C ASN A 171 12.00 9.88 7.87
N ILE A 172 12.24 8.78 7.15
CA ILE A 172 13.38 8.67 6.24
C ILE A 172 13.03 9.06 4.80
N GLY A 173 11.83 9.55 4.54
CA GLY A 173 11.43 10.07 3.24
C GLY A 173 10.79 9.05 2.31
N VAL A 174 10.23 7.96 2.85
CA VAL A 174 9.52 6.95 2.06
C VAL A 174 8.03 7.05 2.34
N ALA A 175 7.26 7.38 1.30
CA ALA A 175 5.81 7.30 1.36
C ALA A 175 5.37 5.84 1.20
N VAL A 176 4.37 5.42 1.98
CA VAL A 176 3.92 4.02 2.00
C VAL A 176 2.43 3.92 1.71
N ILE A 177 2.03 3.04 0.82
CA ILE A 177 0.64 2.66 0.60
C ILE A 177 0.49 1.25 1.17
N VAL A 178 -0.23 1.14 2.28
CA VAL A 178 -0.45 -0.11 3.01
C VAL A 178 -1.60 -0.87 2.37
N ARG A 179 -1.28 -2.01 1.75
CA ARG A 179 -2.27 -2.95 1.19
C ARG A 179 -2.48 -4.10 2.19
N PHE A 180 -3.37 -3.89 3.15
CA PHE A 180 -3.60 -4.84 4.23
C PHE A 180 -4.52 -5.99 3.80
N ALA A 181 -4.06 -7.23 4.02
CA ALA A 181 -4.85 -8.44 3.83
C ALA A 181 -5.57 -8.47 2.45
N HIS A 182 -4.79 -8.25 1.39
CA HIS A 182 -5.26 -8.20 0.01
C HIS A 182 -6.04 -9.44 -0.42
N GLU A 183 -6.89 -9.32 -1.45
CA GLU A 183 -7.64 -10.43 -2.04
C GLU A 183 -8.50 -11.22 -1.03
N MET A 184 -8.99 -10.52 -0.02
CA MET A 184 -9.88 -11.03 1.03
C MET A 184 -11.19 -11.66 0.50
N ASN A 185 -11.61 -11.33 -0.72
CA ASN A 185 -12.75 -11.95 -1.38
C ASN A 185 -12.45 -13.35 -1.94
N GLY A 186 -11.17 -13.71 -2.08
CA GLY A 186 -10.72 -15.05 -2.42
C GLY A 186 -10.81 -16.04 -1.26
N SER A 187 -10.66 -17.33 -1.57
CA SER A 187 -10.76 -18.45 -0.61
C SER A 187 -9.42 -19.15 -0.33
N TRP A 188 -8.31 -18.58 -0.79
CA TRP A 188 -6.97 -19.17 -0.70
C TRP A 188 -6.15 -18.70 0.51
N TYR A 189 -6.45 -17.53 1.08
CA TYR A 189 -5.74 -16.97 2.24
C TYR A 189 -6.53 -17.11 3.54
N ALA A 190 -5.79 -17.15 4.66
CA ALA A 190 -6.38 -17.32 6.01
C ALA A 190 -7.28 -16.17 6.46
N TRP A 191 -7.17 -15.01 5.80
CA TRP A 191 -8.01 -13.82 6.00
C TRP A 191 -9.16 -13.71 4.99
N GLY A 192 -9.26 -14.67 4.05
CA GLY A 192 -10.30 -14.70 3.03
C GLY A 192 -11.66 -15.09 3.57
N GLN A 193 -12.72 -14.73 2.84
CA GLN A 193 -14.11 -15.15 3.11
C GLN A 193 -14.60 -14.94 4.55
N GLN A 194 -14.18 -13.82 5.16
CA GLN A 194 -14.59 -13.39 6.51
C GLN A 194 -14.92 -11.87 6.53
N PRO A 195 -16.00 -11.42 5.87
CA PRO A 195 -16.25 -9.99 5.60
C PRO A 195 -16.28 -9.07 6.83
N ASP A 196 -17.09 -9.37 7.85
CA ASP A 196 -17.23 -8.51 9.03
C ASP A 196 -15.96 -8.49 9.88
N HIS A 197 -15.30 -9.64 10.04
CA HIS A 197 -14.02 -9.70 10.74
C HIS A 197 -12.94 -8.92 9.99
N TYR A 198 -12.89 -9.06 8.66
CA TYR A 198 -11.99 -8.30 7.80
C TYR A 198 -12.19 -6.79 7.98
N LYS A 199 -13.43 -6.29 7.85
CA LYS A 199 -13.75 -4.87 8.04
C LYS A 199 -13.34 -4.38 9.42
N ALA A 200 -13.61 -5.16 10.47
CA ALA A 200 -13.27 -4.78 11.85
C ALA A 200 -11.77 -4.59 12.06
N VAL A 201 -10.93 -5.48 11.53
CA VAL A 201 -9.46 -5.37 11.65
C VAL A 201 -8.92 -4.28 10.72
N PHE A 202 -9.41 -4.19 9.49
CA PHE A 202 -9.00 -3.16 8.54
C PHE A 202 -9.20 -1.75 9.12
N ARG A 203 -10.37 -1.48 9.71
CA ARG A 203 -10.70 -0.20 10.36
C ARG A 203 -9.73 0.13 11.51
N GLN A 204 -9.33 -0.86 12.29
CA GLN A 204 -8.37 -0.66 13.38
C GLN A 204 -6.97 -0.32 12.85
N VAL A 205 -6.52 -1.02 11.80
CA VAL A 205 -5.24 -0.72 11.13
C VAL A 205 -5.27 0.69 10.54
N ALA A 206 -6.32 1.02 9.77
CA ALA A 206 -6.47 2.32 9.11
C ALA A 206 -6.44 3.48 10.11
N ASN A 207 -7.22 3.37 11.19
CA ASN A 207 -7.23 4.37 12.26
C ASN A 207 -5.83 4.61 12.87
N ALA A 208 -5.05 3.54 13.08
CA ALA A 208 -3.69 3.68 13.62
C ALA A 208 -2.73 4.30 12.60
N VAL A 209 -2.79 3.88 11.33
CA VAL A 209 -1.97 4.42 10.24
C VAL A 209 -2.24 5.91 10.04
N HIS A 210 -3.50 6.31 9.86
CA HIS A 210 -3.88 7.71 9.67
C HIS A 210 -3.47 8.61 10.84
N LYS A 211 -3.53 8.08 12.07
CA LYS A 211 -3.20 8.84 13.28
C LYS A 211 -1.69 8.98 13.52
N ILE A 212 -0.91 7.93 13.27
CA ILE A 212 0.50 7.85 13.71
C ILE A 212 1.47 8.06 12.53
N ALA A 213 1.14 7.56 11.34
CA ALA A 213 1.98 7.57 10.15
C ALA A 213 1.26 8.24 8.97
N PRO A 214 0.97 9.55 9.02
CA PRO A 214 0.19 10.24 7.99
C PRO A 214 0.91 10.37 6.62
N GLY A 215 2.21 10.07 6.57
CA GLY A 215 2.94 9.84 5.32
C GLY A 215 2.63 8.48 4.67
N SER A 216 1.72 7.71 5.27
CA SER A 216 1.24 6.43 4.76
C SER A 216 -0.27 6.46 4.49
N ALA A 217 -0.70 5.78 3.43
CA ALA A 217 -2.10 5.65 3.00
C ALA A 217 -2.57 4.20 3.13
N MET A 218 -3.87 4.00 3.28
CA MET A 218 -4.52 2.69 3.31
C MET A 218 -5.13 2.33 1.96
N MET A 219 -4.86 1.11 1.49
CA MET A 219 -5.43 0.57 0.27
C MET A 219 -6.30 -0.65 0.59
N TRP A 220 -7.55 -0.61 0.14
CA TRP A 220 -8.44 -1.77 0.11
C TRP A 220 -8.38 -2.39 -1.28
N ALA A 221 -7.98 -3.67 -1.39
CA ALA A 221 -7.67 -4.29 -2.68
C ALA A 221 -8.16 -5.74 -2.80
N PRO A 222 -9.37 -6.00 -3.33
CA PRO A 222 -9.83 -7.34 -3.68
C PRO A 222 -9.11 -7.93 -4.91
N ASN A 223 -9.28 -9.24 -5.11
CA ASN A 223 -9.04 -9.90 -6.39
C ASN A 223 -10.22 -9.63 -7.33
N TYR A 224 -9.98 -9.56 -8.64
CA TYR A 224 -11.06 -9.46 -9.64
C TYR A 224 -12.13 -10.55 -9.44
N GLY A 225 -13.40 -10.15 -9.39
CA GLY A 225 -14.56 -10.99 -9.05
C GLY A 225 -14.90 -12.12 -10.02
N GLY A 226 -14.28 -12.20 -11.20
CA GLY A 226 -14.56 -13.25 -12.18
C GLY A 226 -14.29 -14.65 -11.63
N GLY A 227 -15.34 -15.49 -11.56
CA GLY A 227 -15.27 -16.82 -10.97
C GLY A 227 -15.60 -16.91 -9.48
N TYR A 228 -16.12 -15.84 -8.87
CA TYR A 228 -16.82 -15.88 -7.58
C TYR A 228 -17.90 -17.01 -7.58
N PRO A 229 -18.15 -17.73 -6.46
CA PRO A 229 -17.62 -17.54 -5.10
C PRO A 229 -16.26 -18.19 -4.84
N PHE A 230 -15.45 -18.44 -5.88
CA PHE A 230 -14.11 -19.02 -5.76
C PHE A 230 -14.10 -20.34 -4.98
N SER A 231 -14.96 -21.28 -5.37
CA SER A 231 -15.08 -22.57 -4.71
C SER A 231 -13.79 -23.40 -4.83
N GLY A 232 -13.53 -24.24 -3.81
CA GLY A 232 -12.39 -25.17 -3.78
C GLY A 232 -11.13 -24.66 -3.08
N GLY A 233 -11.10 -23.41 -2.62
CA GLY A 233 -10.03 -22.91 -1.76
C GLY A 233 -10.07 -23.49 -0.34
N ARG A 234 -8.95 -23.34 0.38
CA ARG A 234 -8.80 -23.86 1.76
C ARG A 234 -9.70 -23.16 2.77
N TYR A 235 -10.03 -21.90 2.53
CA TYR A 235 -10.75 -21.02 3.46
C TYR A 235 -12.12 -20.65 2.92
N VAL A 236 -12.76 -21.55 2.15
CA VAL A 236 -14.13 -21.35 1.69
C VAL A 236 -15.08 -21.24 2.88
N ALA A 237 -15.93 -20.21 2.88
CA ALA A 237 -17.01 -20.05 3.84
C ALA A 237 -17.97 -21.24 3.75
N ALA A 238 -18.18 -21.93 4.87
CA ALA A 238 -19.03 -23.11 4.91
C ALA A 238 -20.52 -22.70 4.97
N PRO A 239 -21.42 -23.39 4.24
CA PRO A 239 -22.86 -23.15 4.32
C PRO A 239 -23.39 -23.16 5.76
N GLY A 240 -24.21 -22.15 6.10
CA GLY A 240 -24.80 -21.99 7.44
C GLY A 240 -23.88 -21.34 8.49
N THR A 241 -22.69 -20.87 8.09
CA THR A 241 -21.87 -20.00 8.93
C THR A 241 -22.24 -18.54 8.72
N GLU A 242 -21.95 -17.67 9.69
CA GLU A 242 -22.18 -16.22 9.56
C GLU A 242 -21.49 -15.64 8.32
N ALA A 243 -20.23 -16.01 8.10
CA ALA A 243 -19.48 -15.60 6.92
C ALA A 243 -20.16 -16.00 5.59
N TYR A 244 -20.82 -17.16 5.53
CA TYR A 244 -21.57 -17.54 4.35
C TYR A 244 -22.81 -16.66 4.16
N HIS A 245 -23.51 -16.31 5.24
CA HIS A 245 -24.65 -15.40 5.20
C HIS A 245 -24.24 -13.96 4.83
N GLU A 246 -23.07 -13.51 5.26
CA GLU A 246 -22.51 -12.20 4.87
C GLU A 246 -22.16 -12.13 3.38
N LEU A 247 -21.82 -13.27 2.77
CA LEU A 247 -21.45 -13.38 1.35
C LEU A 247 -22.65 -13.59 0.41
N ASP A 248 -23.80 -14.01 0.97
CA ASP A 248 -25.08 -14.22 0.28
C ASP A 248 -25.84 -12.90 0.24
N THR A 249 -25.39 -12.02 -0.65
CA THR A 249 -25.81 -10.61 -0.75
C THR A 249 -27.19 -10.44 -1.40
N ASP A 250 -27.65 -11.42 -2.19
CA ASP A 250 -29.02 -11.44 -2.70
C ASP A 250 -30.01 -12.21 -1.80
N HIS A 251 -29.48 -12.87 -0.76
CA HIS A 251 -30.21 -13.56 0.30
C HIS A 251 -31.05 -14.75 -0.22
N ASP A 252 -30.59 -15.44 -1.26
CA ASP A 252 -31.27 -16.61 -1.83
C ASP A 252 -30.82 -17.95 -1.20
N GLY A 253 -29.79 -17.91 -0.35
CA GLY A 253 -29.22 -19.07 0.35
C GLY A 253 -28.09 -19.78 -0.41
N VAL A 254 -27.70 -19.30 -1.60
CA VAL A 254 -26.71 -19.94 -2.48
C VAL A 254 -25.70 -18.92 -2.97
N LEU A 255 -24.42 -19.09 -2.59
CA LEU A 255 -23.37 -18.24 -3.13
C LEU A 255 -23.16 -18.49 -4.63
N THR A 256 -23.36 -17.45 -5.44
CA THR A 256 -23.19 -17.48 -6.89
C THR A 256 -22.52 -16.20 -7.41
N MET A 257 -22.27 -16.12 -8.72
CA MET A 257 -21.80 -14.89 -9.38
C MET A 257 -22.84 -13.74 -9.34
N ALA A 258 -24.07 -13.98 -8.87
CA ALA A 258 -25.05 -12.93 -8.66
C ALA A 258 -24.76 -12.10 -7.39
N ASP A 259 -24.00 -12.65 -6.47
CA ASP A 259 -23.58 -11.96 -5.26
C ASP A 259 -22.49 -10.92 -5.53
N ASP A 260 -22.52 -9.84 -4.76
CA ASP A 260 -21.49 -8.81 -4.83
C ASP A 260 -20.15 -9.35 -4.27
N SER A 261 -19.20 -9.59 -5.18
CA SER A 261 -17.88 -10.12 -4.85
C SER A 261 -16.95 -9.15 -4.08
N TYR A 262 -17.42 -7.92 -3.81
CA TYR A 262 -16.60 -6.83 -3.27
C TYR A 262 -17.24 -6.14 -2.06
N GLU A 263 -18.51 -5.75 -2.14
CA GLU A 263 -19.24 -4.94 -1.17
C GLU A 263 -19.14 -5.45 0.27
N PRO A 264 -19.26 -6.77 0.54
CA PRO A 264 -19.22 -7.28 1.91
C PRO A 264 -17.94 -6.89 2.66
N TYR A 265 -16.84 -6.66 1.94
CA TYR A 265 -15.51 -6.37 2.47
C TYR A 265 -15.17 -4.88 2.51
N TYR A 266 -15.97 -3.99 1.92
CA TYR A 266 -15.62 -2.57 1.87
C TYR A 266 -15.73 -1.93 3.27
N PRO A 267 -14.62 -1.44 3.85
CA PRO A 267 -14.61 -0.98 5.24
C PRO A 267 -15.22 0.41 5.42
N GLY A 268 -15.45 1.16 4.34
CA GLY A 268 -16.03 2.50 4.34
C GLY A 268 -15.01 3.60 3.98
N ASP A 269 -15.51 4.70 3.44
CA ASP A 269 -14.68 5.75 2.82
C ASP A 269 -13.67 6.41 3.76
N GLU A 270 -13.96 6.48 5.05
CA GLU A 270 -13.07 7.10 6.04
C GLU A 270 -11.81 6.27 6.32
N TYR A 271 -11.81 4.98 5.97
CA TYR A 271 -10.69 4.06 6.21
C TYR A 271 -9.84 3.79 4.96
N VAL A 272 -10.32 4.19 3.79
CA VAL A 272 -9.73 3.83 2.49
C VAL A 272 -9.23 5.08 1.78
N ASP A 273 -7.93 5.14 1.50
CA ASP A 273 -7.33 6.20 0.70
C ASP A 273 -7.20 5.80 -0.78
N TRP A 274 -7.01 4.50 -1.05
CA TRP A 274 -6.89 3.92 -2.38
C TRP A 274 -7.76 2.67 -2.52
N VAL A 275 -8.38 2.50 -3.69
CA VAL A 275 -9.06 1.25 -4.03
C VAL A 275 -8.21 0.51 -5.05
N GLY A 276 -7.90 -0.75 -4.77
CA GLY A 276 -7.01 -1.58 -5.56
C GLY A 276 -7.74 -2.78 -6.15
N VAL A 277 -7.24 -3.33 -7.26
CA VAL A 277 -7.69 -4.64 -7.74
C VAL A 277 -6.51 -5.44 -8.29
N SER A 278 -6.42 -6.72 -7.94
CA SER A 278 -5.57 -7.69 -8.64
C SER A 278 -6.29 -8.19 -9.89
N LEU A 279 -5.69 -8.01 -11.07
CA LEU A 279 -6.35 -8.26 -12.35
C LEU A 279 -5.33 -8.77 -13.38
N TYR A 280 -5.44 -10.06 -13.71
CA TYR A 280 -4.48 -10.76 -14.57
C TYR A 280 -5.13 -11.35 -15.81
N HIS A 281 -4.32 -11.57 -16.85
CA HIS A 281 -4.69 -12.45 -17.94
C HIS A 281 -4.14 -13.86 -17.74
N TRP A 282 -5.00 -14.79 -17.31
CA TRP A 282 -4.69 -16.21 -17.06
C TRP A 282 -4.92 -17.14 -18.27
N GLY A 283 -5.32 -16.57 -19.41
CA GLY A 283 -5.77 -17.28 -20.60
C GLY A 283 -7.27 -17.10 -20.87
N ASN A 284 -7.81 -17.96 -21.72
CA ASN A 284 -9.13 -17.84 -22.32
C ASN A 284 -10.05 -19.01 -22.01
N SER A 285 -9.57 -20.07 -21.37
CA SER A 285 -10.43 -21.20 -20.97
C SER A 285 -9.89 -21.95 -19.76
N ARG A 286 -10.80 -22.60 -19.01
CA ARG A 286 -10.46 -23.52 -17.92
C ARG A 286 -10.20 -24.94 -18.47
N PRO A 287 -9.25 -25.71 -17.89
CA PRO A 287 -8.29 -25.28 -16.87
C PRO A 287 -7.31 -24.23 -17.41
N TRP A 288 -7.04 -23.20 -16.62
CA TRP A 288 -6.18 -22.08 -16.99
C TRP A 288 -4.75 -22.52 -17.32
N GLY A 289 -4.00 -21.64 -17.99
CA GLY A 289 -2.55 -21.75 -18.15
C GLY A 289 -2.05 -21.97 -19.57
N ASN A 290 -2.94 -22.15 -20.55
CA ASN A 290 -2.54 -22.13 -21.96
C ASN A 290 -2.07 -20.73 -22.36
N ASN A 291 -1.10 -20.68 -23.28
CA ASN A 291 -0.54 -19.43 -23.78
C ASN A 291 -1.49 -18.83 -24.82
N GLU A 292 -2.56 -18.19 -24.35
CA GLU A 292 -3.62 -17.67 -25.21
C GLU A 292 -3.56 -16.14 -25.30
N ILE A 293 -3.79 -15.59 -26.49
CA ILE A 293 -3.91 -14.13 -26.67
C ILE A 293 -5.24 -13.65 -26.09
N THR A 294 -5.19 -12.59 -25.27
CA THR A 294 -6.38 -11.93 -24.70
C THR A 294 -7.39 -11.45 -25.76
N GLU A 295 -8.68 -11.59 -25.48
CA GLU A 295 -9.73 -10.98 -26.31
C GLU A 295 -9.65 -9.44 -26.28
N PRO A 296 -10.06 -8.74 -27.37
CA PRO A 296 -10.11 -7.29 -27.38
C PRO A 296 -10.96 -6.73 -26.23
N ARG A 297 -10.49 -5.65 -25.60
CA ARG A 297 -11.17 -4.92 -24.51
C ARG A 297 -11.33 -5.69 -23.19
N LYS A 298 -10.82 -6.93 -23.09
CA LYS A 298 -10.89 -7.77 -21.88
C LYS A 298 -10.46 -7.03 -20.61
N PHE A 299 -9.35 -6.30 -20.63
CA PHE A 299 -8.90 -5.55 -19.45
C PHE A 299 -9.96 -4.54 -18.97
N SER A 300 -10.48 -3.70 -19.89
CA SER A 300 -11.51 -2.72 -19.54
C SER A 300 -12.81 -3.37 -19.11
N GLU A 301 -13.21 -4.47 -19.76
CA GLU A 301 -14.45 -5.17 -19.46
C GLU A 301 -14.39 -5.91 -18.12
N MET A 302 -13.23 -6.46 -17.75
CA MET A 302 -13.02 -7.02 -16.41
C MET A 302 -13.09 -5.92 -15.34
N LEU A 303 -12.43 -4.78 -15.57
CA LEU A 303 -12.44 -3.65 -14.63
C LEU A 303 -13.84 -3.05 -14.44
N THR A 304 -14.71 -3.13 -15.45
CA THR A 304 -16.08 -2.60 -15.39
C THR A 304 -17.17 -3.66 -15.18
N GLY A 305 -16.81 -4.92 -14.94
CA GLY A 305 -17.80 -5.99 -14.71
C GLY A 305 -18.68 -6.32 -15.93
N THR A 306 -18.18 -6.04 -17.14
CA THR A 306 -18.93 -6.27 -18.40
C THR A 306 -18.31 -7.36 -19.26
N TYR A 307 -17.35 -8.11 -18.75
CA TYR A 307 -16.66 -9.15 -19.50
C TYR A 307 -17.57 -10.36 -19.72
N ASN A 308 -17.75 -10.71 -20.99
CA ASN A 308 -18.47 -11.91 -21.41
C ASN A 308 -17.73 -12.49 -22.62
N GLY A 309 -16.89 -13.48 -22.36
CA GLY A 309 -15.94 -13.99 -23.34
C GLY A 309 -15.68 -15.48 -23.17
N THR A 310 -14.61 -15.94 -23.79
CA THR A 310 -14.24 -17.36 -23.75
C THR A 310 -13.86 -17.82 -22.35
N ALA A 311 -13.28 -16.90 -21.56
CA ALA A 311 -12.85 -17.17 -20.20
C ALA A 311 -14.01 -17.29 -19.18
N GLY A 312 -15.22 -16.84 -19.55
CA GLY A 312 -16.39 -16.87 -18.66
C GLY A 312 -17.42 -15.78 -18.97
N ASN A 313 -18.58 -15.90 -18.33
CA ASN A 313 -19.60 -14.86 -18.28
C ASN A 313 -19.51 -14.16 -16.91
N ASP A 314 -18.86 -13.00 -16.89
CA ASP A 314 -18.59 -12.23 -15.68
C ASP A 314 -19.50 -11.01 -15.56
N LEU A 315 -20.67 -11.02 -16.23
CA LEU A 315 -21.67 -9.93 -16.18
C LEU A 315 -22.31 -9.73 -14.80
N GLY A 316 -22.12 -10.68 -13.88
CA GLY A 316 -22.52 -10.54 -12.48
C GLY A 316 -21.47 -9.83 -11.60
N VAL A 317 -20.24 -9.64 -12.10
CA VAL A 317 -19.21 -8.93 -11.34
C VAL A 317 -19.57 -7.44 -11.27
N PRO A 318 -19.54 -6.81 -10.09
CA PRO A 318 -19.80 -5.38 -9.97
C PRO A 318 -18.81 -4.53 -10.77
N ASN A 319 -19.23 -3.36 -11.23
CA ASN A 319 -18.37 -2.40 -11.91
C ASN A 319 -17.41 -1.74 -10.90
N PHE A 320 -16.26 -2.37 -10.69
CA PHE A 320 -15.28 -1.94 -9.68
C PHE A 320 -14.86 -0.47 -9.88
N TYR A 321 -14.57 -0.06 -11.11
CA TYR A 321 -14.12 1.31 -11.39
C TYR A 321 -15.19 2.34 -11.09
N GLU A 322 -16.43 2.11 -11.53
CA GLU A 322 -17.52 3.07 -11.30
C GLU A 322 -17.82 3.18 -9.80
N THR A 323 -18.10 2.06 -9.16
CA THR A 323 -18.51 2.05 -7.75
C THR A 323 -17.40 2.57 -6.84
N TYR A 324 -16.21 1.96 -6.88
CA TYR A 324 -15.16 2.30 -5.92
C TYR A 324 -14.26 3.46 -6.36
N GLY A 325 -14.10 3.69 -7.66
CA GLY A 325 -13.30 4.80 -8.17
C GLY A 325 -14.08 6.11 -8.29
N VAL A 326 -15.24 6.06 -8.93
CA VAL A 326 -16.05 7.26 -9.25
C VAL A 326 -17.00 7.60 -8.10
N GLU A 327 -17.89 6.70 -7.71
CA GLU A 327 -18.93 6.98 -6.70
C GLU A 327 -18.33 7.21 -5.30
N HIS A 328 -17.35 6.39 -4.90
CA HIS A 328 -16.60 6.57 -3.66
C HIS A 328 -15.46 7.61 -3.75
N HIS A 329 -15.23 8.20 -4.93
CA HIS A 329 -14.22 9.25 -5.17
C HIS A 329 -12.78 8.83 -4.77
N LYS A 330 -12.41 7.57 -5.01
CA LYS A 330 -11.08 7.04 -4.65
C LYS A 330 -10.16 6.92 -5.87
N PRO A 331 -8.84 7.16 -5.71
CA PRO A 331 -7.87 6.78 -6.72
C PRO A 331 -7.84 5.25 -6.86
N VAL A 332 -7.99 4.78 -8.09
CA VAL A 332 -7.99 3.37 -8.47
C VAL A 332 -6.57 2.92 -8.79
N ALA A 333 -6.20 1.75 -8.27
CA ALA A 333 -4.95 1.08 -8.58
C ALA A 333 -5.21 -0.32 -9.15
N VAL A 334 -4.59 -0.64 -10.28
CA VAL A 334 -4.38 -2.04 -10.66
C VAL A 334 -3.08 -2.48 -10.02
N VAL A 335 -3.17 -3.01 -8.80
CA VAL A 335 -2.01 -3.21 -7.91
C VAL A 335 -1.20 -4.43 -8.31
N GLU A 336 -1.81 -5.30 -9.11
CA GLU A 336 -1.20 -6.49 -9.65
C GLU A 336 -1.81 -6.78 -11.02
N THR A 337 -0.97 -6.78 -12.05
CA THR A 337 -1.36 -7.26 -13.38
C THR A 337 -0.18 -7.82 -14.15
N ALA A 338 -0.43 -8.87 -14.91
CA ALA A 338 0.46 -9.42 -15.92
C ALA A 338 -0.34 -10.35 -16.84
N ALA A 339 0.34 -10.90 -17.84
CA ALA A 339 -0.21 -11.94 -18.70
C ALA A 339 0.60 -13.22 -18.57
N ILE A 340 -0.11 -14.34 -18.54
CA ILE A 340 0.46 -15.65 -18.36
C ILE A 340 1.42 -16.00 -19.49
N TYR A 341 2.56 -16.59 -19.16
CA TYR A 341 3.33 -17.38 -20.11
C TYR A 341 3.88 -18.61 -19.42
N THR A 342 3.46 -19.77 -19.88
CA THR A 342 3.80 -21.08 -19.33
C THR A 342 4.64 -21.84 -20.36
N PRO A 343 5.99 -21.88 -20.25
CA PRO A 343 6.86 -22.43 -21.30
C PRO A 343 6.60 -23.90 -21.64
N SER A 344 6.08 -24.67 -20.69
CA SER A 344 5.72 -26.09 -20.83
C SER A 344 4.40 -26.32 -21.58
N ARG A 345 3.61 -25.27 -21.84
CA ARG A 345 2.26 -25.39 -22.40
C ARG A 345 2.17 -24.84 -23.83
N SER A 346 1.21 -25.38 -24.57
CA SER A 346 0.94 -24.97 -25.95
C SER A 346 0.29 -23.59 -26.01
N GLY A 347 0.41 -22.95 -27.18
CA GLY A 347 -0.27 -21.70 -27.50
C GLY A 347 0.61 -20.76 -28.31
N GLN A 348 0.33 -19.46 -28.22
CA GLN A 348 1.09 -18.41 -28.88
C GLN A 348 2.42 -18.11 -28.16
N SER A 349 3.25 -17.30 -28.80
CA SER A 349 4.55 -16.91 -28.25
C SER A 349 4.40 -16.05 -27.00
N GLU A 350 5.42 -16.06 -26.12
CA GLU A 350 5.47 -15.19 -24.95
C GLU A 350 5.21 -13.72 -25.31
N LEU A 351 5.85 -13.26 -26.39
CA LEU A 351 5.70 -11.89 -26.86
C LEU A 351 4.26 -11.61 -27.26
N ASP A 352 3.61 -12.48 -28.03
CA ASP A 352 2.26 -12.23 -28.51
C ASP A 352 1.25 -12.19 -27.35
N VAL A 353 1.35 -13.12 -26.41
CA VAL A 353 0.45 -13.18 -25.25
C VAL A 353 0.61 -11.95 -24.37
N LYS A 354 1.85 -11.62 -23.97
CA LYS A 354 2.09 -10.47 -23.09
C LYS A 354 1.80 -9.14 -23.78
N ARG A 355 2.19 -9.01 -25.06
CA ARG A 355 1.96 -7.79 -25.85
C ARG A 355 0.51 -7.50 -26.10
N ALA A 356 -0.31 -8.52 -26.33
CA ALA A 356 -1.74 -8.31 -26.46
C ALA A 356 -2.35 -7.76 -25.17
N TRP A 357 -1.89 -8.20 -24.00
CA TRP A 357 -2.38 -7.71 -22.71
C TRP A 357 -1.90 -6.30 -22.39
N TRP A 358 -0.58 -6.05 -22.38
CA TRP A 358 -0.07 -4.74 -21.97
C TRP A 358 -0.49 -3.63 -22.91
N ARG A 359 -0.76 -3.94 -24.20
CA ARG A 359 -1.34 -2.96 -25.14
C ARG A 359 -2.77 -2.58 -24.83
N GLN A 360 -3.54 -3.44 -24.15
CA GLN A 360 -4.84 -3.04 -23.62
C GLN A 360 -4.65 -2.19 -22.37
N VAL A 361 -3.90 -2.69 -21.39
CA VAL A 361 -3.63 -2.04 -20.09
C VAL A 361 -3.08 -0.62 -20.27
N PHE A 362 -2.11 -0.45 -21.16
CA PHE A 362 -1.44 0.84 -21.41
C PHE A 362 -1.95 1.56 -22.66
N SER A 363 -3.15 1.22 -23.15
CA SER A 363 -3.70 1.94 -24.31
C SER A 363 -4.06 3.40 -23.95
N PRO A 364 -3.99 4.32 -24.92
CA PRO A 364 -4.51 5.68 -24.74
C PRO A 364 -6.00 5.71 -24.36
N GLU A 365 -6.78 4.72 -24.79
CA GLU A 365 -8.20 4.59 -24.44
C GLU A 365 -8.37 4.37 -22.93
N ILE A 366 -7.55 3.52 -22.30
CA ILE A 366 -7.61 3.31 -20.85
C ILE A 366 -7.38 4.62 -20.10
N HIS A 367 -6.35 5.38 -20.45
CA HIS A 367 -6.06 6.66 -19.80
C HIS A 367 -7.21 7.68 -19.97
N GLN A 368 -7.86 7.70 -21.14
CA GLN A 368 -8.97 8.62 -21.41
C GLN A 368 -10.26 8.23 -20.70
N ARG A 369 -10.57 6.93 -20.64
CA ARG A 369 -11.83 6.43 -20.08
C ARG A 369 -11.80 6.32 -18.56
N PHE A 370 -10.63 6.14 -17.96
CA PHE A 370 -10.46 5.86 -16.54
C PHE A 370 -9.61 6.91 -15.83
N PRO A 371 -10.04 8.18 -15.73
CA PRO A 371 -9.27 9.25 -15.08
C PRO A 371 -8.97 9.00 -13.59
N GLN A 372 -9.76 8.15 -12.91
CA GLN A 372 -9.49 7.73 -11.54
C GLN A 372 -8.44 6.60 -11.46
N LEU A 373 -8.03 5.99 -12.57
CA LEU A 373 -6.90 5.06 -12.57
C LEU A 373 -5.62 5.86 -12.36
N LYS A 374 -4.97 5.66 -11.21
CA LYS A 374 -3.81 6.43 -10.76
C LYS A 374 -2.56 5.60 -10.53
N MET A 375 -2.68 4.26 -10.52
CA MET A 375 -1.54 3.35 -10.41
C MET A 375 -1.77 2.06 -11.19
N ILE A 376 -0.73 1.58 -11.88
CA ILE A 376 -0.68 0.24 -12.49
C ILE A 376 0.66 -0.38 -12.13
N ASN A 377 0.64 -1.54 -11.48
CA ASN A 377 1.83 -2.27 -11.10
C ASN A 377 1.93 -3.58 -11.89
N TRP A 378 3.01 -3.72 -12.65
CA TRP A 378 3.28 -4.96 -13.38
C TRP A 378 3.81 -6.04 -12.43
N PHE A 379 3.36 -7.28 -12.59
CA PHE A 379 3.84 -8.41 -11.78
C PHE A 379 5.10 -9.04 -12.38
N GLU A 380 6.26 -8.71 -11.80
CA GLU A 380 7.58 -9.03 -12.35
C GLU A 380 8.19 -10.28 -11.70
N TRP A 381 7.41 -11.37 -11.68
CA TRP A 381 7.82 -12.64 -11.09
C TRP A 381 7.87 -13.77 -12.10
N ARG A 382 8.82 -14.68 -11.89
CA ARG A 382 8.73 -16.05 -12.42
C ARG A 382 8.41 -16.97 -11.25
N LYS A 383 7.19 -17.50 -11.22
CA LYS A 383 6.63 -18.16 -10.04
C LYS A 383 5.98 -19.48 -10.41
N PHE A 384 6.02 -20.43 -9.49
CA PHE A 384 5.21 -21.63 -9.57
C PHE A 384 3.80 -21.31 -9.11
N GLU A 385 2.82 -21.44 -10.00
CA GLU A 385 1.41 -21.16 -9.71
C GLU A 385 0.68 -22.46 -9.43
N ILE A 386 0.08 -22.56 -8.24
CA ILE A 386 -0.59 -23.77 -7.75
C ILE A 386 -1.89 -24.00 -8.52
N GLU A 387 -2.54 -22.91 -8.97
CA GLU A 387 -3.78 -22.86 -9.73
C GLU A 387 -3.70 -23.67 -11.03
N ILE A 388 -2.51 -23.75 -11.61
CA ILE A 388 -2.25 -24.52 -12.82
C ILE A 388 -1.21 -25.62 -12.58
N ASN A 389 -0.61 -25.70 -11.39
CA ASN A 389 0.44 -26.64 -11.03
C ASN A 389 1.63 -26.60 -12.01
N ASP A 390 2.12 -25.40 -12.34
CA ASP A 390 3.20 -25.18 -13.30
C ASP A 390 3.96 -23.86 -13.07
N TRP A 391 5.13 -23.70 -13.72
CA TRP A 391 5.91 -22.47 -13.69
C TRP A 391 5.41 -21.45 -14.72
N VAL A 392 5.04 -20.26 -14.24
CA VAL A 392 4.64 -19.12 -15.07
C VAL A 392 5.73 -18.05 -15.04
N ASP A 393 6.00 -17.46 -16.20
CA ASP A 393 6.84 -16.28 -16.33
C ASP A 393 5.98 -15.04 -16.60
N TRP A 394 5.72 -14.24 -15.56
CA TRP A 394 4.93 -13.01 -15.65
C TRP A 394 5.75 -11.79 -16.10
N ARG A 395 7.08 -11.91 -16.10
CA ARG A 395 8.02 -10.80 -16.24
C ARG A 395 7.92 -10.10 -17.60
N ALA A 396 7.87 -8.78 -17.61
CA ALA A 396 8.06 -8.00 -18.83
C ALA A 396 9.54 -7.80 -19.19
N ALA A 397 10.43 -7.83 -18.19
CA ALA A 397 11.88 -7.65 -18.35
C ALA A 397 12.67 -8.97 -18.32
N GLY A 398 12.00 -10.13 -18.30
CA GLY A 398 12.65 -11.44 -18.19
C GLY A 398 13.54 -11.86 -19.37
N ALA A 399 13.35 -11.27 -20.55
CA ALA A 399 14.17 -11.52 -21.75
C ALA A 399 14.31 -10.26 -22.62
N PRO A 400 15.45 -10.04 -23.31
CA PRO A 400 15.70 -8.80 -24.06
C PRO A 400 14.63 -8.47 -25.12
N ALA A 401 14.14 -9.48 -25.85
CA ALA A 401 13.13 -9.26 -26.90
C ALA A 401 11.78 -8.80 -26.32
N ILE A 402 11.35 -9.40 -25.21
CA ILE A 402 10.10 -9.06 -24.51
C ILE A 402 10.21 -7.66 -23.92
N LYS A 403 11.30 -7.42 -23.20
CA LYS A 403 11.62 -6.13 -22.58
C LYS A 403 11.64 -4.98 -23.60
N ASN A 404 12.35 -5.15 -24.71
CA ASN A 404 12.46 -4.11 -25.72
C ASN A 404 11.09 -3.81 -26.36
N ALA A 405 10.25 -4.83 -26.56
CA ALA A 405 8.90 -4.64 -27.08
C ALA A 405 7.96 -3.99 -26.05
N PHE A 406 8.09 -4.35 -24.76
CA PHE A 406 7.36 -3.72 -23.67
C PHE A 406 7.67 -2.23 -23.58
N VAL A 407 8.95 -1.86 -23.46
CA VAL A 407 9.41 -0.47 -23.38
C VAL A 407 8.97 0.34 -24.60
N ALA A 408 9.05 -0.23 -25.80
CA ALA A 408 8.63 0.43 -27.03
C ALA A 408 7.12 0.72 -27.10
N ASP A 409 6.30 -0.03 -26.35
CA ASP A 409 4.85 0.15 -26.28
C ASP A 409 4.41 0.97 -25.05
N LEU A 410 5.33 1.35 -24.13
CA LEU A 410 4.98 2.17 -22.96
C LEU A 410 4.58 3.60 -23.38
N PRO A 411 3.44 4.11 -22.90
CA PRO A 411 2.93 5.41 -23.31
C PRO A 411 3.51 6.54 -22.45
N GLY A 412 3.55 7.75 -23.01
CA GLY A 412 4.07 8.95 -22.33
C GLY A 412 3.19 9.51 -21.20
N TRP A 413 1.99 8.97 -20.95
CA TRP A 413 1.14 9.36 -19.83
C TRP A 413 1.48 8.63 -18.52
N LEU A 414 2.36 7.62 -18.58
CA LEU A 414 2.88 6.99 -17.37
C LEU A 414 3.79 7.96 -16.61
N ARG A 415 3.71 7.84 -15.29
CA ARG A 415 4.47 8.60 -14.30
C ARG A 415 5.48 7.66 -13.65
N TYR A 416 6.73 8.07 -13.63
CA TYR A 416 7.88 7.32 -13.12
C TYR A 416 8.41 7.98 -11.84
N ALA A 417 9.46 7.42 -11.23
CA ALA A 417 9.97 7.88 -9.95
C ALA A 417 10.30 9.39 -9.91
N ASP A 418 10.79 9.95 -11.01
CA ASP A 418 11.09 11.39 -11.15
C ASP A 418 9.87 12.31 -11.03
N SER A 419 8.66 11.76 -11.14
CA SER A 419 7.40 12.48 -10.97
C SER A 419 6.75 12.31 -9.59
N VAL A 420 7.35 11.52 -8.70
CA VAL A 420 6.86 11.32 -7.33
C VAL A 420 7.46 12.39 -6.43
N ASP A 421 6.66 13.40 -6.07
CA ASP A 421 7.06 14.47 -5.14
C ASP A 421 6.33 14.31 -3.80
N ALA A 422 6.82 13.37 -2.98
CA ALA A 422 6.24 13.07 -1.67
C ALA A 422 6.99 13.73 -0.50
N CYS A 423 8.12 14.38 -0.79
CA CYS A 423 9.02 14.95 0.20
C CYS A 423 8.69 16.42 0.50
N GLU A 424 8.53 16.75 1.78
CA GLU A 424 8.48 18.15 2.26
C GLU A 424 9.80 18.64 2.86
#